data_AF-K2MZJ2-F1
#
_entry.id   AF-K2MZJ2-F1
#
_cell.length_a   1.000
_cell.length_b   1.000
_cell.length_c   1.000
_cell.angle_alpha   90.00
_cell.angle_beta   90.00
_cell.angle_gamma   90.00
#
_symmetry.space_group_name_H-M   'P 1'
#
loop_
_entity.id
_entity.type
_entity.pdbx_description
1 polymer ?
#
loop_
_entity_poly.entity_id
_entity_poly.type
_entity_poly.pdbx_seq_one_letter_code
_entity_poly.pdbx_strand_id
1 'polypeptide(L)'
;MSEMKDSFVAAWQWATREGVLCDENMRGVRINVEDVTMHADAIHRGGGQIIPTARRVFYACCLTAAPRLMEPMFQVDIQTVEHAMGGIYGVLTRRRGVIIGEENRPGTPIYNVRAYLPVAESFGFTADLRAGTGGQAFPQCVFDHWQQYPGDPLEPKSQANTLTLSVRQRKGLKPDIPPLDTFLDKL
;
A
#
# COMPACT_ATOMS: atom_id res chain seq x y z
N MET A 1 14.60 3.54 30.70
CA MET A 1 13.64 3.65 29.57
C MET A 1 12.76 4.89 29.62
N SER A 2 12.34 5.42 30.78
CA SER A 2 11.41 6.57 30.81
C SER A 2 11.98 7.83 30.14
N GLU A 3 13.28 8.10 30.31
CA GLU A 3 13.96 9.31 29.80
C GLU A 3 13.99 9.40 28.26
N MET A 4 14.00 8.27 27.56
CA MET A 4 14.10 8.22 26.09
C MET A 4 12.78 7.90 25.40
N LYS A 5 11.76 7.49 26.18
CA LYS A 5 10.48 7.01 25.65
C LYS A 5 9.84 8.03 24.71
N ASP A 6 9.78 9.29 25.11
CA ASP A 6 9.11 10.34 24.32
C ASP A 6 9.84 10.60 23.01
N SER A 7 11.18 10.53 23.01
CA SER A 7 11.98 10.68 21.80
C SER A 7 11.79 9.50 20.84
N PHE A 8 11.73 8.26 21.34
CA PHE A 8 11.43 7.08 20.52
C PHE A 8 10.02 7.13 19.95
N VAL A 9 9.02 7.55 20.75
CA VAL A 9 7.64 7.72 20.28
C VAL A 9 7.58 8.78 19.19
N ALA A 10 8.23 9.93 19.38
CA ALA A 10 8.29 10.98 18.36
C ALA A 10 8.95 10.51 17.06
N ALA A 11 10.07 9.80 17.18
CA ALA A 11 10.76 9.20 16.03
C ALA A 11 9.87 8.17 15.31
N TRP A 12 9.13 7.36 16.05
CA TRP A 12 8.24 6.35 15.48
C TRP A 12 7.05 6.98 14.75
N GLN A 13 6.40 7.99 15.35
CA GLN A 13 5.31 8.73 14.70
C GLN A 13 5.78 9.39 13.39
N TRP A 14 7.01 9.89 13.37
CA TRP A 14 7.58 10.44 12.14
C TRP A 14 7.86 9.34 11.12
N ALA A 15 8.54 8.27 11.51
CA ALA A 15 8.87 7.16 10.62
C ALA A 15 7.62 6.52 10.00
N THR A 16 6.54 6.33 10.78
CA THR A 16 5.30 5.74 10.27
C THR A 16 4.49 6.66 9.38
N ARG A 17 4.66 7.98 9.49
CA ARG A 17 4.05 8.95 8.57
C ARG A 17 4.80 9.03 7.23
N GLU A 18 6.12 8.88 7.27
CA GLU A 18 6.99 9.01 6.10
C GLU A 18 7.83 7.74 5.94
N GLY A 19 7.26 6.70 5.31
CA GLY A 19 7.95 5.42 5.12
C GLY A 19 9.15 5.50 4.17
N VAL A 20 10.17 4.67 4.43
CA VAL A 20 11.48 4.69 3.73
C VAL A 20 11.41 4.57 2.19
N LEU A 21 10.40 3.88 1.66
CA LEU A 21 10.28 3.63 0.22
C LEU A 21 9.97 4.89 -0.58
N CYS A 22 8.98 5.69 -0.18
CA CYS A 22 8.50 6.83 -0.95
C CYS A 22 7.67 7.83 -0.12
N ASP A 23 7.92 7.94 1.18
CA ASP A 23 7.20 8.80 2.12
C ASP A 23 5.68 8.57 2.11
N GLU A 24 5.27 7.31 2.04
CA GLU A 24 3.89 6.88 2.28
C GLU A 24 3.74 6.41 3.72
N ASN A 25 2.52 6.52 4.26
CA ASN A 25 2.22 6.05 5.61
C ASN A 25 2.47 4.54 5.71
N MET A 26 3.18 4.12 6.76
CA MET A 26 3.43 2.71 7.06
C MET A 26 2.17 2.05 7.64
N ARG A 27 1.94 0.78 7.29
CA ARG A 27 0.81 -0.02 7.79
C ARG A 27 1.28 -1.42 8.16
N GLY A 28 0.83 -1.92 9.31
CA GLY A 28 1.10 -3.30 9.74
C GLY A 28 2.55 -3.57 10.14
N VAL A 29 3.33 -2.52 10.48
CA VAL A 29 4.73 -2.67 10.89
C VAL A 29 4.84 -2.66 12.41
N ARG A 30 5.58 -3.63 12.95
CA ARG A 30 5.96 -3.73 14.36
C ARG A 30 7.48 -3.68 14.46
N ILE A 31 7.98 -2.82 15.34
CA ILE A 31 9.41 -2.77 15.70
C ILE A 31 9.56 -3.21 17.16
N ASN A 32 10.52 -4.09 17.42
CA ASN A 32 10.96 -4.44 18.76
C ASN A 32 12.32 -3.78 18.99
N VAL A 33 12.47 -3.06 20.10
CA VAL A 33 13.74 -2.45 20.50
C VAL A 33 14.40 -3.42 21.48
N GLU A 34 15.46 -4.10 21.01
CA GLU A 34 16.15 -5.15 21.77
C GLU A 34 17.17 -4.58 22.76
N ASP A 35 18.01 -3.65 22.31
CA ASP A 35 19.03 -3.01 23.13
C ASP A 35 19.23 -1.54 22.74
N VAL A 36 19.68 -0.74 23.71
CA VAL A 36 20.01 0.68 23.53
C VAL A 36 21.22 1.03 24.39
N THR A 37 22.33 1.39 23.76
CA THR A 37 23.48 1.99 24.41
C THR A 37 23.39 3.51 24.32
N MET A 38 23.65 4.20 25.44
CA MET A 38 23.59 5.66 25.47
C MET A 38 24.78 6.25 26.22
N HIS A 39 25.10 7.50 25.91
CA HIS A 39 26.14 8.25 26.60
C HIS A 39 25.82 8.43 28.10
N ALA A 40 26.82 8.47 28.97
CA ALA A 40 26.59 8.63 30.42
C ALA A 40 25.84 9.94 30.74
N ASP A 41 26.32 11.05 30.18
CA ASP A 41 25.76 12.38 30.47
C ASP A 41 24.46 12.68 29.71
N ALA A 42 23.43 13.13 30.42
CA ALA A 42 22.12 13.47 29.84
C ALA A 42 22.18 14.60 28.81
N ILE A 43 23.14 15.53 28.93
CA ILE A 43 23.33 16.63 27.96
C ILE A 43 23.66 16.13 26.55
N HIS A 44 24.24 14.93 26.43
CA HIS A 44 24.57 14.28 25.16
C HIS A 44 23.46 13.34 24.66
N ARG A 45 22.33 13.26 25.38
CA ARG A 45 21.19 12.37 25.09
C ARG A 45 19.88 13.12 24.84
N GLY A 46 19.96 14.41 24.46
CA GLY A 46 18.77 15.19 24.11
C GLY A 46 18.02 14.61 22.90
N GLY A 47 16.75 15.00 22.73
CA GLY A 47 15.91 14.51 21.62
C GLY A 47 16.50 14.73 20.23
N GLY A 48 17.30 15.79 20.04
CA GLY A 48 18.03 16.03 18.78
C GLY A 48 19.07 14.97 18.43
N GLN A 49 19.54 14.17 19.39
CA GLN A 49 20.44 13.03 19.17
C GLN A 49 19.66 11.72 19.03
N ILE A 50 18.64 11.52 19.89
CA ILE A 50 17.88 10.26 19.93
C ILE A 50 16.93 10.13 18.74
N ILE A 51 16.18 11.19 18.38
CA ILE A 51 15.13 11.10 17.36
C ILE A 51 15.68 10.72 15.98
N PRO A 52 16.74 11.39 15.45
CA PRO A 52 17.30 11.02 14.16
C PRO A 52 17.89 9.61 14.17
N THR A 53 18.57 9.23 15.26
CA THR A 53 19.18 7.90 15.42
C THR A 53 18.12 6.81 15.41
N ALA A 54 17.06 6.96 16.22
CA ALA A 54 15.95 6.01 16.25
C ALA A 54 15.25 5.91 14.89
N ARG A 55 14.99 7.03 14.22
CA ARG A 55 14.37 7.05 12.89
C ARG A 55 15.22 6.31 11.85
N ARG A 56 16.54 6.53 11.85
CA ARG A 56 17.48 5.80 10.97
C ARG A 56 17.40 4.29 11.20
N VAL A 57 17.45 3.86 12.47
CA VAL A 57 17.33 2.44 12.82
C VAL A 57 15.99 1.85 12.36
N PHE A 58 14.87 2.56 12.55
CA PHE A 58 13.56 2.09 12.08
C PHE A 58 13.54 1.87 10.57
N TYR A 59 14.13 2.77 9.78
CA TYR A 59 14.25 2.58 8.33
C TYR A 59 15.17 1.42 7.95
N ALA A 60 16.29 1.25 8.64
CA ALA A 60 17.16 0.08 8.44
C ALA A 60 16.39 -1.22 8.67
N CYS A 61 15.66 -1.33 9.80
CA CYS A 61 14.83 -2.48 10.11
C CYS A 61 13.77 -2.72 9.02
N CYS A 62 13.10 -1.68 8.54
CA CYS A 62 12.10 -1.80 7.48
C CYS A 62 12.69 -2.33 6.18
N LEU A 63 13.86 -1.85 5.76
CA LEU A 63 14.53 -2.32 4.54
C LEU A 63 14.96 -3.79 4.66
N THR A 64 15.44 -4.21 5.84
CA THR A 64 15.80 -5.61 6.09
C THR A 64 14.60 -6.55 6.20
N ALA A 65 13.40 -6.00 6.46
CA ALA A 65 12.16 -6.76 6.60
C ALA A 65 11.40 -6.96 5.27
N ALA A 66 12.05 -6.75 4.12
CA ALA A 66 11.47 -6.89 2.78
C ALA A 66 10.14 -6.09 2.63
N PRO A 67 10.21 -4.75 2.66
CA PRO A 67 9.02 -3.90 2.71
C PRO A 67 8.17 -4.07 1.43
N ARG A 68 6.85 -3.87 1.56
CA ARG A 68 5.90 -4.01 0.46
C ARG A 68 4.99 -2.79 0.36
N LEU A 69 4.57 -2.46 -0.86
CA LEU A 69 3.50 -1.49 -1.08
C LEU A 69 2.14 -2.14 -0.88
N MET A 70 1.16 -1.34 -0.48
CA MET A 70 -0.24 -1.77 -0.37
C MET A 70 -1.07 -0.95 -1.37
N GLU A 71 -1.96 -1.59 -2.11
CA GLU A 71 -2.99 -0.92 -2.90
C GLU A 71 -4.36 -1.03 -2.22
N PRO A 72 -5.20 0.01 -2.30
CA PRO A 72 -6.57 -0.08 -1.84
C PRO A 72 -7.42 -0.85 -2.86
N MET A 73 -8.33 -1.66 -2.35
CA MET A 73 -9.23 -2.51 -3.13
C MET A 73 -10.68 -2.06 -2.89
N PHE A 74 -11.44 -1.95 -3.97
CA PHE A 74 -12.88 -1.85 -3.91
C PHE A 74 -13.52 -3.23 -3.91
N GLN A 75 -14.58 -3.41 -3.13
CA GLN A 75 -15.62 -4.38 -3.47
C GLN A 75 -16.59 -3.71 -4.45
N VAL A 76 -16.82 -4.38 -5.57
CA VAL A 76 -17.72 -3.95 -6.62
C VAL A 76 -18.90 -4.90 -6.69
N ASP A 77 -20.10 -4.36 -6.51
CA ASP A 77 -21.37 -5.04 -6.72
C ASP A 77 -21.94 -4.60 -8.08
N ILE A 78 -22.06 -5.53 -9.02
CA ILE A 78 -22.53 -5.26 -10.39
C ILE A 78 -23.87 -5.95 -10.60
N GLN A 79 -24.90 -5.17 -10.93
CA GLN A 79 -26.20 -5.71 -11.32
C GLN A 79 -26.29 -5.79 -12.84
N THR A 80 -26.67 -6.95 -13.37
CA THR A 80 -26.83 -7.15 -14.82
C THR A 80 -27.86 -8.23 -15.16
N VAL A 81 -27.95 -8.57 -16.43
CA VAL A 81 -28.75 -9.66 -16.99
C VAL A 81 -27.83 -10.74 -17.59
N GLU A 82 -28.32 -11.97 -17.69
CA GLU A 82 -27.50 -13.16 -18.02
C GLU A 82 -26.65 -13.00 -19.30
N HIS A 83 -27.24 -12.46 -20.38
CA HIS A 83 -26.54 -12.33 -21.67
C HIS A 83 -25.40 -11.31 -21.64
N ALA A 84 -25.36 -10.41 -20.65
CA ALA A 84 -24.33 -9.39 -20.50
C ALA A 84 -23.19 -9.81 -19.55
N MET A 85 -23.30 -10.97 -18.88
CA MET A 85 -22.30 -11.50 -17.95
C MET A 85 -20.92 -11.66 -18.60
N GLY A 86 -20.87 -12.15 -19.85
CA GLY A 86 -19.63 -12.28 -20.63
C GLY A 86 -18.81 -10.98 -20.69
N GLY A 87 -19.49 -9.84 -20.83
CA GLY A 87 -18.87 -8.52 -20.85
C GLY A 87 -18.23 -8.14 -19.51
N ILE A 88 -18.88 -8.50 -18.39
CA ILE A 88 -18.37 -8.23 -17.04
C ILE A 88 -17.05 -8.97 -16.81
N TYR A 89 -17.00 -10.27 -17.12
CA TYR A 89 -15.77 -11.05 -16.99
C TYR A 89 -14.63 -10.43 -17.78
N GLY A 90 -14.88 -10.09 -19.06
CA GLY A 90 -13.87 -9.50 -19.93
C GLY A 90 -13.35 -8.13 -19.45
N VAL A 91 -14.21 -7.32 -18.83
CA VAL A 91 -13.79 -6.01 -18.27
C VAL A 91 -13.02 -6.20 -16.97
N LEU A 92 -13.50 -7.06 -16.05
CA LEU A 92 -12.82 -7.32 -14.77
C LEU A 92 -11.44 -7.95 -14.98
N THR A 93 -11.32 -8.97 -15.83
CA THR A 93 -10.02 -9.62 -16.09
C THR A 93 -8.97 -8.65 -16.62
N ARG A 94 -9.35 -7.75 -17.55
CA ARG A 94 -8.44 -6.72 -18.08
C ARG A 94 -7.97 -5.71 -17.02
N ARG A 95 -8.76 -5.53 -15.96
CA ARG A 95 -8.53 -4.55 -14.87
C ARG A 95 -8.08 -5.21 -13.57
N ARG A 96 -7.51 -6.42 -13.64
CA ARG A 96 -7.06 -7.22 -12.48
C ARG A 96 -8.15 -7.47 -11.43
N GLY A 97 -9.41 -7.45 -11.84
CA GLY A 97 -10.55 -7.73 -10.98
C GLY A 97 -10.65 -9.22 -10.65
N VAL A 98 -11.04 -9.53 -9.42
CA VAL A 98 -11.19 -10.91 -8.92
C VAL A 98 -12.63 -11.12 -8.50
N ILE A 99 -13.33 -12.06 -9.14
CA ILE A 99 -14.73 -12.35 -8.82
C ILE A 99 -14.78 -13.18 -7.53
N ILE A 100 -15.65 -12.77 -6.62
CA ILE A 100 -15.83 -13.35 -5.29
C ILE A 100 -17.07 -14.24 -5.27
N GLY A 101 -18.11 -13.84 -5.99
CA GLY A 101 -19.37 -14.57 -6.02
C GLY A 101 -20.36 -14.00 -7.01
N GLU A 102 -21.32 -14.84 -7.37
CA GLU A 102 -22.37 -14.56 -8.32
C GLU A 102 -23.69 -15.10 -7.78
N GLU A 103 -24.69 -14.23 -7.71
CA GLU A 103 -26.00 -14.56 -7.17
C GLU A 103 -27.07 -14.15 -8.18
N ASN A 104 -27.94 -15.09 -8.55
CA ASN A 104 -29.16 -14.79 -9.30
C ASN A 104 -30.24 -14.31 -8.33
N ARG A 105 -30.95 -13.23 -8.65
CA ARG A 105 -32.14 -12.78 -7.89
C ARG A 105 -33.36 -13.61 -8.30
N PRO A 106 -33.84 -14.53 -7.43
CA PRO A 106 -34.93 -15.42 -7.78
C PRO A 106 -36.19 -14.65 -8.21
N GLY A 107 -36.82 -15.10 -9.30
CA GLY A 107 -38.01 -14.46 -9.86
C GLY A 107 -37.72 -13.24 -10.76
N THR A 108 -36.45 -12.91 -11.02
CA THR A 108 -36.06 -11.85 -11.96
C THR A 108 -34.93 -12.34 -12.87
N PRO A 109 -34.71 -11.73 -14.07
CA PRO A 109 -33.57 -12.05 -14.92
C PRO A 109 -32.25 -11.39 -14.45
N ILE A 110 -32.21 -10.86 -13.22
CA ILE A 110 -31.10 -10.05 -12.71
C ILE A 110 -30.08 -10.92 -12.00
N TYR A 111 -28.81 -10.74 -12.34
CA TYR A 111 -27.65 -11.29 -11.66
C TYR A 111 -26.90 -10.20 -10.91
N ASN A 112 -26.42 -10.53 -9.71
CA ASN A 112 -25.50 -9.72 -8.92
C ASN A 112 -24.12 -10.39 -8.95
N VAL A 113 -23.11 -9.69 -9.46
CA VAL A 113 -21.71 -10.13 -9.45
C VAL A 113 -20.95 -9.31 -8.42
N ARG A 114 -20.28 -9.98 -7.48
CA ARG A 114 -19.38 -9.34 -6.52
C ARG A 114 -17.93 -9.61 -6.91
N ALA A 115 -17.13 -8.56 -6.96
CA ALA A 115 -15.71 -8.67 -7.31
C ALA A 115 -14.84 -7.69 -6.51
N TYR A 116 -13.57 -8.04 -6.30
CA TYR A 116 -12.55 -7.08 -5.89
C TYR A 116 -11.96 -6.38 -7.12
N LEU A 117 -11.77 -5.07 -7.04
CA LEU A 117 -11.18 -4.25 -8.09
C LEU A 117 -10.13 -3.31 -7.47
N PRO A 118 -8.88 -3.31 -7.93
CA PRO A 118 -7.91 -2.32 -7.47
C PRO A 118 -8.38 -0.90 -7.78
N VAL A 119 -8.27 0.02 -6.82
CA VAL A 119 -8.75 1.40 -7.00
C VAL A 119 -8.06 2.09 -8.18
N ALA A 120 -6.77 1.82 -8.40
CA ALA A 120 -6.02 2.35 -9.56
C ALA A 120 -6.60 1.88 -10.90
N GLU A 121 -7.24 0.72 -10.94
CA GLU A 121 -7.88 0.14 -12.12
C GLU A 121 -9.36 0.54 -12.24
N SER A 122 -9.89 1.36 -11.32
CA SER A 122 -11.29 1.81 -11.36
C SER A 122 -11.52 3.00 -12.31
N PHE A 123 -10.48 3.73 -12.68
CA PHE A 123 -10.60 4.87 -13.58
C PHE A 123 -11.05 4.43 -14.98
N GLY A 124 -12.19 4.94 -15.43
CA GLY A 124 -12.83 4.54 -16.69
C GLY A 124 -13.58 3.21 -16.63
N PHE A 125 -13.63 2.53 -15.47
CA PHE A 125 -14.29 1.23 -15.32
C PHE A 125 -15.75 1.25 -15.75
N THR A 126 -16.52 2.26 -15.35
CA THR A 126 -17.95 2.37 -15.71
C THR A 126 -18.16 2.50 -17.22
N ALA A 127 -17.27 3.20 -17.94
CA ALA A 127 -17.38 3.37 -19.39
C ALA A 127 -17.08 2.04 -20.11
N ASP A 128 -16.01 1.36 -19.71
CA ASP A 128 -15.65 0.05 -20.25
C ASP A 128 -16.71 -1.01 -19.95
N LEU A 129 -17.27 -0.98 -18.74
CA LEU A 129 -18.35 -1.88 -18.34
C LEU A 129 -19.59 -1.63 -19.18
N ARG A 130 -19.97 -0.36 -19.39
CA ARG A 130 -21.10 0.02 -20.25
C ARG A 130 -20.88 -0.48 -21.68
N ALA A 131 -19.69 -0.29 -22.24
CA ALA A 131 -19.36 -0.75 -23.59
C ALA A 131 -19.37 -2.28 -23.70
N GLY A 132 -18.79 -2.99 -22.73
CA GLY A 132 -18.72 -4.46 -22.72
C GLY A 132 -20.07 -5.15 -22.50
N THR A 133 -21.06 -4.44 -21.94
CA THR A 133 -22.36 -5.00 -21.57
C THR A 133 -23.52 -4.42 -22.36
N GLY A 134 -23.28 -3.58 -23.37
CA GLY A 134 -24.34 -2.87 -24.10
C GLY A 134 -25.15 -1.93 -23.21
N GLY A 135 -24.56 -1.46 -22.10
CA GLY A 135 -25.20 -0.60 -21.10
C GLY A 135 -26.14 -1.32 -20.14
N GLN A 136 -26.09 -2.65 -20.06
CA GLN A 136 -26.94 -3.47 -19.20
C GLN A 136 -26.30 -3.82 -17.85
N ALA A 137 -25.19 -3.18 -17.47
CA ALA A 137 -24.54 -3.40 -16.18
C ALA A 137 -24.39 -2.10 -15.38
N PHE A 138 -24.70 -2.19 -14.09
CA PHE A 138 -24.65 -1.06 -13.15
C PHE A 138 -23.73 -1.41 -11.98
N PRO A 139 -22.53 -0.79 -11.91
CA PRO A 139 -21.58 -1.06 -10.85
C PRO A 139 -21.82 -0.13 -9.64
N GLN A 140 -21.62 -0.67 -8.44
CA GLN A 140 -21.49 0.07 -7.19
C GLN A 140 -20.16 -0.32 -6.55
N CYS A 141 -19.33 0.65 -6.20
CA CYS A 141 -18.01 0.41 -5.61
C CYS A 141 -17.97 0.95 -4.18
N VAL A 142 -17.45 0.17 -3.24
CA VAL A 142 -17.16 0.58 -1.87
C VAL A 142 -15.75 0.16 -1.50
N PHE A 143 -15.02 0.97 -0.73
CA PHE A 143 -13.74 0.56 -0.19
C PHE A 143 -13.92 -0.68 0.69
N ASP A 144 -13.11 -1.71 0.46
CA ASP A 144 -13.18 -2.94 1.23
C ASP A 144 -11.92 -3.11 2.10
N HIS A 145 -10.75 -3.27 1.47
CA HIS A 145 -9.50 -3.52 2.20
C HIS A 145 -8.25 -2.99 1.49
N TRP A 146 -7.12 -3.12 2.17
CA TRP A 146 -5.79 -2.91 1.61
C TRP A 146 -5.18 -4.27 1.27
N GLN A 147 -4.72 -4.43 0.04
CA GLN A 147 -4.03 -5.61 -0.45
C GLN A 147 -2.57 -5.29 -0.76
N GLN A 148 -1.67 -6.28 -0.63
CA GLN A 148 -0.29 -6.12 -1.04
C GLN A 148 -0.20 -5.90 -2.56
N TYR A 149 0.45 -4.82 -2.97
CA TYR A 149 0.69 -4.53 -4.38
C TYR A 149 1.67 -5.57 -4.96
N PRO A 150 1.44 -6.06 -6.18
CA PRO A 150 2.29 -7.08 -6.79
C PRO A 150 3.72 -6.59 -7.05
N GLY A 151 4.69 -7.47 -6.78
CA GLY A 151 6.12 -7.23 -7.00
C GLY A 151 6.86 -6.68 -5.77
N ASP A 152 8.19 -6.77 -5.81
CA ASP A 152 9.07 -6.27 -4.75
C ASP A 152 9.57 -4.85 -5.08
N PRO A 153 9.29 -3.83 -4.24
CA PRO A 153 9.75 -2.46 -4.51
C PRO A 153 11.29 -2.32 -4.56
N LEU A 154 12.05 -3.23 -3.95
CA LEU A 154 13.51 -3.22 -3.97
C LEU A 154 14.10 -3.96 -5.19
N GLU A 155 13.30 -4.77 -5.88
CA GLU A 155 13.74 -5.47 -7.10
C GLU A 155 13.65 -4.52 -8.31
N PRO A 156 14.77 -4.21 -8.98
CA PRO A 156 14.77 -3.31 -10.13
C PRO A 156 13.81 -3.80 -11.22
N LYS A 157 13.04 -2.87 -11.81
CA LYS A 157 12.08 -3.14 -12.90
C LYS A 157 10.84 -3.96 -12.51
N SER A 158 10.65 -4.29 -11.24
CA SER A 158 9.36 -4.81 -10.79
C SER A 158 8.27 -3.73 -10.93
N GLN A 159 6.99 -4.13 -10.93
CA GLN A 159 5.87 -3.19 -10.97
C GLN A 159 5.88 -2.26 -9.74
N ALA A 160 6.10 -2.84 -8.55
CA ALA A 160 6.21 -2.08 -7.30
C ALA A 160 7.41 -1.10 -7.33
N ASN A 161 8.55 -1.50 -7.88
CA ASN A 161 9.73 -0.64 -7.99
C ASN A 161 9.45 0.55 -8.92
N THR A 162 8.91 0.29 -10.10
CA THR A 162 8.55 1.34 -11.07
C THR A 162 7.57 2.35 -10.47
N LEU A 163 6.53 1.87 -9.77
CA LEU A 163 5.58 2.72 -9.07
C LEU A 163 6.27 3.56 -7.98
N THR A 164 7.09 2.91 -7.14
CA THR A 164 7.85 3.58 -6.07
C THR A 164 8.69 4.74 -6.64
N LEU A 165 9.48 4.48 -7.69
CA LEU A 165 10.34 5.48 -8.31
C LEU A 165 9.52 6.65 -8.91
N SER A 166 8.39 6.38 -9.55
CA SER A 166 7.52 7.43 -10.10
C SER A 166 6.93 8.33 -9.01
N VAL A 167 6.54 7.75 -7.86
CA VAL A 167 6.04 8.51 -6.70
C VAL A 167 7.14 9.37 -6.10
N ARG A 168 8.36 8.82 -5.98
CA ARG A 168 9.53 9.56 -5.49
C ARG A 168 9.83 10.76 -6.38
N GLN A 169 9.88 10.57 -7.70
CA GLN A 169 10.09 11.64 -8.66
C GLN A 169 9.01 12.72 -8.55
N ARG A 170 7.72 12.32 -8.49
CA ARG A 170 6.59 13.25 -8.34
C ARG A 170 6.66 14.06 -7.04
N LYS A 171 7.11 13.45 -5.94
CA LYS A 171 7.30 14.11 -4.63
C LYS A 171 8.58 14.93 -4.52
N GLY A 172 9.46 14.92 -5.54
CA GLY A 172 10.76 15.60 -5.50
C GLY A 172 11.78 14.94 -4.55
N LEU A 173 11.59 13.64 -4.26
CA LEU A 173 12.54 12.85 -3.47
C LEU A 173 13.74 12.45 -4.34
N LYS A 174 14.83 11.98 -3.70
CA LYS A 174 15.95 11.36 -4.43
C LYS A 174 15.40 10.21 -5.30
N PRO A 175 15.77 10.13 -6.60
CA PRO A 175 15.18 9.16 -7.52
C PRO A 175 15.24 7.73 -7.00
N ASP A 176 16.39 7.31 -6.50
CA ASP A 176 16.59 5.96 -5.99
C ASP A 176 16.09 5.79 -4.55
N ILE A 177 15.66 4.57 -4.24
CA ILE A 177 15.37 4.14 -2.87
C ILE A 177 16.71 4.13 -2.10
N PRO A 178 16.80 4.75 -0.91
CA PRO A 178 18.05 4.79 -0.17
C PRO A 178 18.51 3.36 0.19
N PRO A 179 19.77 2.98 -0.08
CA PRO A 179 20.28 1.67 0.27
C PRO A 179 20.40 1.51 1.79
N LEU A 180 20.43 0.25 2.26
CA LEU A 180 20.52 -0.08 3.70
C LEU A 180 21.70 0.60 4.39
N ASP A 181 22.85 0.67 3.72
CA ASP A 181 24.08 1.31 4.23
C ASP A 181 23.90 2.81 4.52
N THR A 182 22.85 3.44 4.00
CA THR A 182 22.48 4.82 4.37
C THR A 182 22.08 4.93 5.83
N PHE A 183 21.53 3.86 6.41
CA PHE A 183 20.90 3.85 7.73
C PHE A 183 21.57 2.88 8.72
N LEU A 184 22.20 1.83 8.22
CA LEU A 184 22.88 0.82 9.02
C LEU A 184 24.32 1.25 9.28
N ASP A 185 24.60 1.68 10.51
CA ASP A 185 25.94 2.04 10.95
C ASP A 185 26.64 0.77 11.50
N LYS A 186 27.79 0.40 10.92
CA LYS A 186 28.62 -0.71 11.40
C LYS A 186 29.59 -0.21 12.47
N LEU A 187 29.74 -0.98 13.55
CA LEU A 187 30.76 -0.76 14.60
C LEU A 187 32.17 -1.02 14.08
#